data_AF-A0A1I6QJP7-F1
#
_entry.id   AF-A0A1I6QJP7-F1
#
_cell.length_a   1.000
_cell.length_b   1.000
_cell.length_c   1.000
_cell.angle_alpha   90.00
_cell.angle_beta   90.00
_cell.angle_gamma   90.00
#
_symmetry.space_group_name_H-M   'P 1'
#
loop_
_entity.id
_entity.type
_entity.pdbx_description
1 polymer ?
#
loop_
_entity_poly.entity_id
_entity_poly.type
_entity_poly.pdbx_seq_one_letter_code
_entity_poly.pdbx_strand_id
1 'polypeptide(L)' 'MNTTGIPGHELTEDLLLRELGHLHRTRNETFLHGSPGALREHTARTFELEQEYLRRHPEREVDPRRTRDGAREEPQHA' A
#
# COMPACT_ATOMS: atom_id res chain seq x y z
N MET A 1 -8.69 7.02 22.14
CA MET A 1 -9.01 8.04 21.12
C MET A 1 -8.07 7.80 19.96
N ASN A 2 -8.61 7.31 18.84
CA ASN A 2 -7.87 6.88 17.65
C ASN A 2 -6.91 7.97 17.18
N THR A 3 -5.63 7.64 17.13
CA THR A 3 -4.57 8.42 16.48
C THR A 3 -4.69 8.27 14.95
N THR A 4 -5.87 8.57 14.39
CA THR A 4 -6.02 8.55 12.94
C THR A 4 -5.26 9.77 12.42
N GLY A 5 -4.21 9.53 11.64
CA GLY A 5 -3.50 10.59 10.92
C GLY A 5 -4.44 11.38 10.00
N ILE A 6 -3.90 12.43 9.37
CA ILE A 6 -4.65 13.22 8.37
C ILE A 6 -5.29 12.26 7.34
N PRO A 7 -6.60 12.36 7.05
CA PRO A 7 -7.26 11.51 6.06
C PRO A 7 -6.51 11.53 4.72
N GLY A 8 -6.45 10.39 4.04
CA GLY A 8 -5.66 10.25 2.81
C GLY A 8 -6.00 11.29 1.75
N HIS A 9 -7.29 11.60 1.59
CA HIS A 9 -7.78 12.60 0.64
C HIS A 9 -7.34 14.05 0.95
N GLU A 10 -6.93 14.32 2.19
CA GLU A 10 -6.40 15.63 2.63
C GLU A 10 -4.86 15.72 2.51
N LEU A 11 -4.17 14.61 2.24
CA LEU A 11 -2.71 14.61 2.07
C LEU A 11 -2.30 15.25 0.74
N THR A 12 -1.21 16.02 0.75
CA THR A 12 -0.51 16.38 -0.48
C THR A 12 0.11 15.14 -1.12
N GLU A 13 0.43 15.21 -2.42
CA GLU A 13 1.03 14.10 -3.15
C GLU A 13 2.33 13.61 -2.52
N ASP A 14 3.24 14.53 -2.19
CA ASP A 14 4.53 14.19 -1.56
C ASP A 14 4.35 13.49 -0.21
N LEU A 15 3.37 13.92 0.59
CA LEU A 15 3.08 13.31 1.89
C LEU A 15 2.46 11.92 1.72
N LEU A 16 1.52 11.77 0.79
CA LEU A 16 0.91 10.49 0.45
C LEU A 16 1.97 9.45 0.05
N LEU A 17 2.85 9.80 -0.90
CA LEU A 17 3.90 8.92 -1.39
C LEU A 17 4.92 8.58 -0.29
N ARG A 18 5.31 9.57 0.53
CA ARG A 18 6.21 9.35 1.66
C ARG A 18 5.61 8.40 2.68
N GLU A 19 4.34 8.56 3.02
CA GLU A 19 3.66 7.74 4.01
C GLU A 19 3.44 6.30 3.50
N LEU A 20 3.01 6.13 2.24
CA LEU A 20 2.94 4.82 1.58
C LEU A 20 4.29 4.10 1.62
N GLY A 21 5.38 4.78 1.24
CA GLY A 21 6.72 4.21 1.26
C GLY A 21 7.22 3.85 2.67
N HIS A 22 6.70 4.51 3.71
CA HIS A 22 6.96 4.12 5.10
C HIS A 22 6.18 2.86 5.46
N LEU A 23 4.86 2.84 5.22
CA LEU A 23 3.99 1.72 5.51
C LEU A 23 4.44 0.43 4.83
N HIS A 24 4.80 0.49 3.54
CA HIS A 24 5.30 -0.68 2.81
C HIS A 24 6.58 -1.25 3.44
N ARG A 25 7.47 -0.38 3.94
CA ARG A 25 8.75 -0.78 4.53
C ARG A 25 8.58 -1.46 5.89
N THR A 26 7.64 -0.97 6.71
CA THR A 26 7.41 -1.46 8.08
C THR A 26 6.35 -2.56 8.17
N ARG A 27 5.71 -2.91 7.05
CA ARG A 27 4.57 -3.82 7.02
C ARG A 27 4.90 -5.20 7.59
N ASN A 28 6.01 -5.79 7.14
CA ASN A 28 6.38 -7.14 7.55
C ASN A 28 6.77 -7.21 9.04
N GLU A 29 7.49 -6.20 9.53
CA GLU A 29 7.83 -6.10 10.96
C GLU A 29 6.56 -5.93 11.82
N THR A 30 5.64 -5.05 11.40
CA THR A 30 4.35 -4.88 12.09
C THR A 30 3.51 -6.16 12.07
N PHE A 31 3.58 -6.94 10.99
CA PHE A 31 2.88 -8.22 10.88
C PHE A 31 3.45 -9.29 11.83
N LEU A 32 4.77 -9.42 11.91
CA LEU A 32 5.43 -10.46 12.71
C LEU A 32 5.52 -10.11 14.20
N HIS A 33 5.66 -8.83 14.53
CA HIS A 33 6.05 -8.37 15.87
C HIS A 33 5.13 -7.30 16.45
N GLY A 34 4.21 -6.76 15.66
CA GLY A 34 3.24 -5.78 16.13
C GLY A 34 2.16 -6.40 17.00
N SER A 35 1.58 -5.59 17.89
CA SER A 35 0.36 -6.00 18.60
C SER A 35 -0.80 -6.20 17.61
N PRO A 36 -1.83 -6.98 17.97
CA PRO A 36 -3.03 -7.09 17.13
C PRO A 36 -3.67 -5.74 16.80
N GLY A 37 -3.59 -4.75 17.70
CA GLY A 37 -4.05 -3.39 17.45
C GLY A 37 -3.20 -2.68 16.41
N ALA A 38 -1.87 -2.74 16.56
CA ALA A 38 -0.94 -2.13 15.61
C ALA A 38 -1.13 -2.70 14.19
N LEU A 39 -1.29 -4.02 14.05
CA LEU A 39 -1.54 -4.64 12.75
C LEU A 39 -2.87 -4.20 12.14
N ARG A 40 -3.94 -4.04 12.93
CA ARG A 40 -5.22 -3.54 12.44
C ARG A 40 -5.12 -2.12 11.90
N GLU A 41 -4.57 -1.21 12.70
CA GLU A 41 -4.40 0.20 12.30
C GLU A 41 -3.49 0.32 11.07
N HIS A 42 -2.37 -0.41 11.06
CA HIS A 42 -1.46 -0.42 9.92
C HIS A 42 -2.15 -0.95 8.65
N THR A 43 -3.01 -1.96 8.77
CA THR A 43 -3.78 -2.49 7.62
C THR A 43 -4.79 -1.48 7.11
N ALA A 44 -5.56 -0.86 8.01
CA ALA A 44 -6.54 0.16 7.65
C ALA A 44 -5.87 1.36 6.96
N ARG A 45 -4.76 1.85 7.53
CA ARG A 45 -4.02 3.00 6.97
C ARG A 45 -3.37 2.68 5.63
N THR A 46 -2.77 1.49 5.47
CA THR A 46 -2.18 1.07 4.18
C THR A 46 -3.25 1.03 3.10
N PHE A 47 -4.40 0.42 3.39
CA PHE A 47 -5.51 0.34 2.45
C PHE A 47 -6.07 1.71 2.08
N GLU A 48 -6.29 2.59 3.06
CA GLU A 48 -6.77 3.97 2.82
C GLU A 48 -5.87 4.72 1.83
N LEU A 49 -4.55 4.71 2.08
CA LEU A 49 -3.62 5.47 1.26
C LEU A 49 -3.40 4.85 -0.13
N GLU A 50 -3.44 3.52 -0.24
CA GLU A 50 -3.38 2.84 -1.54
C GLU A 50 -4.60 3.17 -2.39
N GLN A 51 -5.80 3.20 -1.79
CA GLN A 51 -7.03 3.59 -2.48
C GLN A 51 -6.97 5.04 -2.95
N GLU A 52 -6.46 5.95 -2.13
CA GLU A 52 -6.28 7.35 -2.52
C GLU A 52 -5.27 7.50 -3.66
N TYR A 53 -4.14 6.78 -3.61
CA TYR A 53 -3.17 6.77 -4.70
C TYR A 53 -3.80 6.27 -6.01
N LEU A 54 -4.53 5.15 -5.97
CA LEU A 54 -5.23 4.62 -7.15
C LEU A 54 -6.30 5.57 -7.69
N ARG A 55 -6.99 6.32 -6.81
CA ARG A 55 -7.97 7.34 -7.20
C ARG A 55 -7.31 8.52 -7.91
N ARG A 56 -6.12 8.93 -7.48
CA ARG A 56 -5.35 10.04 -8.09
C ARG A 56 -4.66 9.65 -9.40
N HIS A 57 -4.25 8.39 -9.53
CA HIS A 57 -3.46 7.88 -10.65
C HIS A 57 -4.18 6.74 -11.40
N PRO A 58 -5.34 7.01 -12.04
CA PRO A 58 -6.07 5.98 -12.77
C PRO A 58 -5.29 5.46 -13.99
N GLU A 59 -4.37 6.24 -14.54
CA GLU A 59 -3.51 5.86 -15.67
C GLU A 59 -2.12 5.33 -15.26
N ARG A 60 -1.93 4.95 -13.99
CA ARG A 60 -0.63 4.43 -13.52
C ARG A 60 -0.13 3.27 -14.39
N GLU A 61 1.19 3.20 -14.54
CA GLU A 61 1.81 2.08 -15.23
C GLU A 61 1.53 0.76 -14.49
N VAL A 62 1.18 -0.27 -15.27
CA VAL A 62 0.98 -1.63 -14.80
C VAL A 62 1.97 -2.50 -15.57
N ASP A 63 2.93 -3.10 -14.86
CA ASP A 63 3.81 -4.11 -15.46
C ASP A 63 2.96 -5.29 -15.93
N PRO A 64 2.91 -5.61 -17.24
CA PRO A 64 2.12 -6.73 -17.77
C PRO A 64 2.42 -8.06 -17.06
N ARG A 65 3.65 -8.28 -16.59
CA ARG A 65 4.06 -9.49 -15.85
C ARG A 65 3.46 -9.57 -14.45
N ARG A 66 3.01 -8.44 -13.90
CA ARG A 66 2.32 -8.34 -12.60
C ARG A 66 0.80 -8.48 -12.74
N THR A 67 0.31 -8.76 -13.94
CA THR A 67 -1.08 -9.17 -14.16
C THR A 67 -1.24 -10.66 -13.95
N ARG A 68 -2.48 -11.11 -13.75
CA ARG A 68 -2.78 -12.53 -13.60
C ARG A 68 -2.48 -13.31 -14.89
N ASP A 69 -2.70 -12.71 -16.05
CA ASP A 69 -2.47 -13.36 -17.34
C ASP A 69 -0.99 -13.40 -17.67
N GLY A 70 -0.26 -12.28 -17.49
CA GLY A 70 1.19 -12.27 -17.65
C GLY A 70 1.93 -13.24 -16.72
N ALA A 71 1.47 -13.43 -15.48
CA ALA A 71 2.04 -14.41 -14.55
C ALA A 71 1.80 -15.88 -14.96
N ARG A 72 0.82 -16.15 -15.82
CA ARG A 72 0.54 -17.51 -16.35
C ARG A 72 1.28 -17.78 -17.64
N GLU A 73 1.60 -16.73 -18.40
CA GLU A 73 2.29 -16.82 -19.69
C GLU A 73 3.81 -16.93 -19.54
N GLU A 74 4.40 -16.55 -18.39
CA GLU A 74 5.81 -16.82 -18.13
C GLU A 74 6.06 -18.32 -17.86
N PRO A 75 6.85 -19.02 -18.71
CA PRO A 75 7.31 -20.36 -18.38
C PRO A 75 8.26 -20.28 -17.18
N GLN A 76 8.09 -21.19 -16.22
CA GLN A 76 8.81 -21.24 -14.93
C GLN A 76 10.31 -21.59 -15.04
N HIS A 77 11.04 -21.01 -15.98
CA HIS A 77 12.46 -21.33 -16.18
C HIS A 77 13.32 -20.08 -16.42
N ALA A 78 14.00 -19.65 -15.36
CA ALA A 78 15.37 -19.15 -15.37
C ALA A 78 16.04 -19.54 -14.04
#